data_AF-A0A6A2Y6X1-F1
#
_entry.id   AF-A0A6A2Y6X1-F1
#
_cell.length_a   1.000
_cell.length_b   1.000
_cell.length_c   1.000
_cell.angle_alpha   90.00
_cell.angle_beta   90.00
_cell.angle_gamma   90.00
#
_symmetry.space_group_name_H-M   'P 1'
#
loop_
_entity.id
_entity.type
_entity.pdbx_description
1 polymer ?
#
loop_
_entity_poly.entity_id
_entity_poly.type
_entity_poly.pdbx_seq_one_letter_code
_entity_poly.pdbx_strand_id
1 'polypeptide(L)'
;MRLMRKENYLIGMLNKGVLAFPLSTWVPGAGPTFKLGPDGMQHRLILTKTLEWTLNWCILQSMFDRKFCIRGDFISNPRTLKNRLMVVGLAMLLLSPFLVIFMVVYLFLRHAEQFYNHPSTASSRRWSNLAKWMFREFNEVDHLFKHRINSSVMHASEYLKQFPSPIISIIAKFISFVSGGFAAVLIIIAFLEESLLEGHIFGRNLFWYAAVFGTITAISRAAVTDEILVLDPEGAMSIVVQHTHYMPKRWRGKENTETVRIEFETLFQVSSLVPIFVLPVI
;
A
#
# COMPACT_ATOMS: atom_id res chain seq x y z
N MET A 1 -14.77 1.62 -30.10
CA MET A 1 -14.51 1.17 -28.70
C MET A 1 -14.46 -0.37 -28.60
N ARG A 2 -13.37 -1.02 -29.05
CA ARG A 2 -13.18 -2.49 -28.92
C ARG A 2 -12.15 -2.86 -27.85
N LEU A 3 -11.20 -1.97 -27.56
CA LEU A 3 -10.05 -2.25 -26.70
C LEU A 3 -10.44 -2.41 -25.21
N MET A 4 -11.28 -1.51 -24.69
CA MET A 4 -11.57 -1.35 -23.25
C MET A 4 -12.71 -2.22 -22.72
N ARG A 5 -13.24 -3.15 -23.53
CA ARG A 5 -14.47 -3.86 -23.17
C ARG A 5 -14.26 -4.71 -21.91
N LYS A 6 -13.16 -5.47 -21.84
CA LYS A 6 -12.87 -6.37 -20.71
C LYS A 6 -12.67 -5.60 -19.40
N GLU A 7 -11.93 -4.50 -19.48
CA GLU A 7 -11.61 -3.59 -18.39
C GLU A 7 -12.89 -2.94 -17.85
N ASN A 8 -13.78 -2.46 -18.73
CA ASN A 8 -15.07 -1.90 -18.32
C ASN A 8 -15.95 -2.92 -17.58
N TYR A 9 -15.94 -4.19 -17.98
CA TYR A 9 -16.66 -5.25 -17.24
C TYR A 9 -16.05 -5.47 -15.85
N LEU A 10 -14.72 -5.46 -15.72
CA LEU A 10 -14.07 -5.60 -14.42
C LEU A 10 -14.41 -4.43 -13.49
N ILE A 11 -14.36 -3.20 -14.01
CA ILE A 11 -14.78 -1.98 -13.29
C ILE A 11 -16.23 -2.13 -12.81
N GLY A 12 -17.13 -2.59 -13.69
CA GLY A 12 -18.53 -2.84 -13.36
C GLY A 12 -18.73 -3.88 -12.25
N MET A 13 -17.99 -5.00 -12.31
CA MET A 13 -18.05 -6.05 -11.28
C MET A 13 -17.54 -5.56 -9.92
N LEU A 14 -16.47 -4.76 -9.91
CA LEU A 14 -15.90 -4.18 -8.69
C LEU A 14 -16.84 -3.13 -8.08
N ASN A 15 -17.38 -2.21 -8.88
CA ASN A 15 -18.31 -1.17 -8.42
C ASN A 15 -19.62 -1.74 -7.86
N LYS A 16 -20.07 -2.89 -8.38
CA LYS A 16 -21.24 -3.62 -7.85
C LYS A 16 -20.91 -4.48 -6.62
N GLY A 17 -19.63 -4.63 -6.27
CA GLY A 17 -19.19 -5.45 -5.14
C GLY A 17 -19.37 -6.95 -5.35
N VAL A 18 -19.38 -7.42 -6.61
CA VAL A 18 -19.55 -8.86 -6.93
C VAL A 18 -18.33 -9.68 -6.48
N LEU A 19 -17.17 -9.03 -6.42
CA LEU A 19 -15.89 -9.63 -6.01
C LEU A 19 -15.55 -9.37 -4.53
N ALA A 20 -16.52 -8.91 -3.73
CA ALA A 20 -16.29 -8.63 -2.32
C ALA A 20 -16.23 -9.95 -1.52
N PHE A 21 -15.15 -10.15 -0.79
CA PHE A 21 -14.95 -11.35 0.04
C PHE A 21 -15.22 -11.00 1.51
N PRO A 22 -15.80 -11.93 2.29
CA PRO A 22 -15.85 -11.79 3.75
C PRO A 22 -14.43 -11.98 4.28
N LEU A 23 -13.75 -10.89 4.61
CA LEU A 23 -12.36 -10.90 5.08
C LEU A 23 -12.29 -10.27 6.46
N SER A 24 -11.52 -10.90 7.35
CA SER A 24 -11.22 -10.37 8.68
C SER A 24 -10.46 -9.04 8.58
N THR A 25 -10.70 -8.17 9.56
CA THR A 25 -10.07 -6.85 9.74
C THR A 25 -8.53 -6.90 9.73
N TRP A 26 -7.95 -8.05 10.09
CA TRP A 26 -6.52 -8.21 10.34
C TRP A 26 -5.66 -8.44 9.09
N VAL A 27 -6.26 -8.72 7.92
CA VAL A 27 -5.47 -9.04 6.71
C VAL A 27 -4.80 -7.76 6.16
N PRO A 28 -3.46 -7.69 6.09
CA PRO A 28 -2.75 -6.55 5.52
C PRO A 28 -3.15 -6.36 4.04
N GLY A 29 -3.53 -5.14 3.68
CA GLY A 29 -3.99 -4.82 2.32
C GLY A 29 -5.48 -5.06 2.06
N ALA A 30 -6.28 -5.39 3.10
CA ALA A 30 -7.73 -5.40 3.02
C ALA A 30 -8.27 -4.00 2.70
N GLY A 31 -8.92 -3.85 1.53
CA GLY A 31 -9.49 -2.59 1.07
C GLY A 31 -10.68 -2.11 1.89
N PRO A 32 -11.27 -0.95 1.52
CA PRO A 32 -12.36 -0.35 2.29
C PRO A 32 -13.58 -1.25 2.33
N THR A 33 -14.32 -1.14 3.43
CA THR A 33 -15.57 -1.90 3.66
C THR A 33 -16.63 -1.45 2.66
N PHE A 34 -17.22 -2.39 1.92
CA PHE A 34 -18.23 -2.07 0.90
C PHE A 34 -19.66 -2.35 1.37
N LYS A 35 -19.85 -3.36 2.24
CA LYS A 35 -21.15 -3.73 2.83
C LYS A 35 -20.98 -4.30 4.24
N LEU A 36 -21.86 -3.90 5.15
CA LEU A 36 -22.09 -4.56 6.43
C LEU A 36 -23.09 -5.69 6.17
N GLY A 37 -22.67 -6.94 6.31
CA GLY A 37 -23.58 -8.08 6.26
C GLY A 37 -24.57 -8.04 7.44
N PRO A 38 -25.73 -8.73 7.34
CA PRO A 38 -26.72 -8.82 8.42
C PRO A 38 -26.15 -9.37 9.73
N ASP A 39 -25.04 -10.12 9.67
CA ASP A 39 -24.35 -10.72 10.82
C ASP A 39 -23.17 -9.87 11.36
N GLY A 40 -23.05 -8.60 10.93
CA GLY A 40 -21.92 -7.72 11.31
C GLY A 40 -20.61 -7.98 10.55
N MET A 41 -20.59 -8.97 9.64
CA MET A 41 -19.42 -9.29 8.80
C MET A 41 -19.19 -8.21 7.74
N GLN A 42 -18.04 -7.53 7.83
CA GLN A 42 -17.61 -6.52 6.86
C GLN A 42 -17.08 -7.21 5.59
N HIS A 43 -17.72 -6.95 4.45
CA HIS A 43 -17.21 -7.42 3.16
C HIS A 43 -16.13 -6.47 2.66
N ARG A 44 -14.92 -6.98 2.45
CA ARG A 44 -13.77 -6.20 1.98
C ARG A 44 -13.33 -6.71 0.60
N LEU A 45 -12.80 -5.79 -0.18
CA LEU A 45 -12.23 -6.10 -1.50
C LEU A 45 -10.71 -6.20 -1.34
N ILE A 46 -10.12 -7.29 -1.81
CA ILE A 46 -8.69 -7.40 -2.04
C ILE A 46 -8.52 -7.80 -3.49
N LEU A 47 -7.81 -6.99 -4.26
CA LEU A 47 -7.45 -7.31 -5.62
C LEU A 47 -5.92 -7.33 -5.73
N THR A 48 -5.33 -8.48 -5.41
CA THR A 48 -3.91 -8.72 -5.67
C THR A 48 -3.68 -8.81 -7.18
N LYS A 49 -2.45 -8.60 -7.67
CA LYS A 49 -2.13 -8.78 -9.10
C LYS A 49 -2.39 -10.19 -9.58
N THR A 50 -2.08 -11.19 -8.74
CA THR A 50 -2.38 -12.60 -9.01
C THR A 50 -3.88 -12.86 -9.11
N LEU A 51 -4.69 -12.23 -8.27
CA LEU A 51 -6.15 -12.35 -8.34
C LEU A 51 -6.72 -11.63 -9.57
N GLU A 52 -6.21 -10.44 -9.89
CA GLU A 52 -6.57 -9.71 -11.12
C GLU A 52 -6.29 -10.58 -12.37
N TRP A 53 -5.12 -11.22 -12.42
CA TRP A 53 -4.74 -12.10 -13.51
C TRP A 53 -5.64 -13.34 -13.60
N THR A 54 -5.89 -14.02 -12.47
CA THR A 54 -6.76 -15.20 -12.44
C THR A 54 -8.21 -14.86 -12.80
N LEU A 55 -8.74 -13.72 -12.35
CA LEU A 55 -10.07 -13.24 -12.73
C LEU A 55 -10.15 -12.88 -14.21
N ASN A 56 -9.14 -12.20 -14.75
CA ASN A 56 -9.08 -11.87 -16.17
C ASN A 56 -9.05 -13.14 -17.03
N TRP A 57 -8.26 -14.14 -16.63
CA TRP A 57 -8.19 -15.41 -17.33
C TRP A 57 -9.47 -16.25 -17.18
N CYS A 58 -9.96 -16.40 -15.96
CA CYS A 58 -11.11 -17.26 -15.66
C CYS A 58 -12.45 -16.67 -16.11
N ILE A 59 -12.63 -15.35 -16.06
CA ILE A 59 -13.92 -14.71 -16.33
C ILE A 59 -13.85 -14.02 -17.69
N LEU A 60 -12.99 -13.01 -17.83
CA LEU A 60 -12.99 -12.13 -18.99
C LEU A 60 -12.58 -12.86 -20.28
N GLN A 61 -11.53 -13.68 -20.28
CA GLN A 61 -11.15 -14.42 -21.49
C GLN A 61 -12.19 -15.49 -21.89
N SER A 62 -12.88 -16.06 -20.91
CA SER A 62 -13.92 -17.07 -21.17
C SER A 62 -15.25 -16.49 -21.66
N MET A 63 -15.55 -15.24 -21.26
CA MET A 63 -16.82 -14.58 -21.54
C MET A 63 -16.89 -14.08 -22.98
N PHE A 64 -15.76 -13.63 -23.54
CA PHE A 64 -15.69 -13.07 -24.89
C PHE A 64 -15.25 -14.11 -25.92
N ASP A 65 -15.97 -14.16 -27.03
CA ASP A 65 -15.53 -14.91 -28.22
C ASP A 65 -14.51 -14.11 -29.06
N ARG A 66 -13.92 -14.72 -30.10
CA ARG A 66 -12.96 -14.06 -31.02
C ARG A 66 -13.52 -12.80 -31.68
N LYS A 67 -14.84 -12.68 -31.79
CA LYS A 67 -15.56 -11.49 -32.29
C LYS A 67 -15.92 -10.47 -31.19
N PHE A 68 -15.42 -10.65 -29.97
CA PHE A 68 -15.74 -9.87 -28.77
C PHE A 68 -17.23 -9.87 -28.38
N CYS A 69 -18.03 -10.79 -28.91
CA CYS A 69 -19.41 -11.02 -28.46
C CYS A 69 -19.42 -11.86 -27.19
N ILE A 70 -20.44 -11.68 -26.35
CA ILE A 70 -20.64 -12.51 -25.16
C ILE A 70 -21.09 -13.89 -25.63
N ARG A 71 -20.40 -14.94 -25.17
CA ARG A 71 -20.76 -16.32 -25.53
C ARG A 71 -22.07 -16.70 -24.84
N GLY A 72 -23.08 -17.12 -25.60
CA GLY A 72 -24.37 -17.56 -25.06
C GLY A 72 -24.26 -18.73 -24.08
N ASP A 73 -23.27 -19.61 -24.28
CA ASP A 73 -22.96 -20.72 -23.39
C ASP A 73 -22.50 -20.29 -22.00
N PHE A 74 -21.86 -19.12 -21.89
CA PHE A 74 -21.40 -18.55 -20.62
C PHE A 74 -22.58 -18.10 -19.76
N ILE A 75 -23.62 -17.54 -20.40
CA ILE A 75 -24.83 -17.08 -19.71
C ILE A 75 -25.67 -18.29 -19.24
N SER A 76 -25.69 -19.36 -20.04
CA SER A 76 -26.59 -20.50 -19.81
C SER A 76 -26.08 -21.50 -18.76
N ASN A 77 -24.75 -21.57 -18.53
CA ASN A 77 -24.15 -22.65 -17.72
C ASN A 77 -23.27 -22.13 -16.56
N PRO A 78 -23.83 -21.86 -15.36
CA PRO A 78 -23.04 -21.41 -14.21
C PRO A 78 -22.08 -22.49 -13.67
N ARG A 79 -22.39 -23.77 -13.89
CA ARG A 79 -21.59 -24.92 -13.41
C ARG A 79 -20.20 -24.98 -14.06
N THR A 80 -20.07 -24.58 -15.32
CA THR A 80 -18.78 -24.60 -16.03
C THR A 80 -17.84 -23.52 -15.52
N LEU A 81 -18.37 -22.32 -15.20
CA LEU A 81 -17.62 -21.25 -14.55
C LEU A 81 -17.12 -21.70 -13.16
N LYS A 82 -17.98 -22.33 -12.35
CA LYS A 82 -17.59 -22.86 -11.03
C LYS A 82 -16.45 -23.88 -11.14
N ASN A 83 -16.58 -24.87 -12.02
CA ASN A 83 -15.55 -25.89 -12.20
C ASN A 83 -14.22 -25.30 -12.67
N ARG A 84 -14.26 -24.33 -13.59
CA ARG A 84 -13.05 -23.63 -14.04
C ARG A 84 -12.37 -22.88 -12.90
N LEU A 85 -13.13 -22.13 -12.09
CA LEU A 85 -12.59 -21.44 -10.93
C LEU A 85 -11.98 -22.43 -9.92
N MET A 86 -12.61 -23.59 -9.69
CA MET A 86 -12.06 -24.63 -8.82
C MET A 86 -10.74 -25.22 -9.37
N VAL A 87 -10.67 -25.52 -10.66
CA VAL A 87 -9.45 -26.08 -11.29
C VAL A 87 -8.30 -25.07 -11.23
N VAL A 88 -8.56 -23.81 -11.54
CA VAL A 88 -7.52 -22.76 -11.46
C VAL A 88 -7.11 -22.48 -10.03
N GLY A 89 -8.07 -22.47 -9.10
CA GLY A 89 -7.79 -22.35 -7.67
C GLY A 89 -6.89 -23.47 -7.17
N LEU A 90 -7.18 -24.72 -7.54
CA LEU A 90 -6.37 -25.87 -7.17
C LEU A 90 -4.96 -25.81 -7.79
N ALA A 91 -4.85 -25.41 -9.06
CA ALA A 91 -3.56 -25.21 -9.71
C ALA A 91 -2.72 -24.13 -9.02
N MET A 92 -3.34 -23.00 -8.65
CA MET A 92 -2.67 -21.92 -7.91
C MET A 92 -2.27 -22.36 -6.50
N LEU A 93 -3.08 -23.18 -5.83
CA LEU A 93 -2.76 -23.74 -4.53
C LEU A 93 -1.53 -24.65 -4.60
N LEU A 94 -1.46 -25.53 -5.60
CA LEU A 94 -0.31 -26.43 -5.83
C LEU A 94 0.96 -25.65 -6.19
N LEU A 95 0.83 -24.54 -6.94
CA LEU A 95 1.96 -23.70 -7.33
C LEU A 95 2.36 -22.69 -6.24
N SER A 96 1.50 -22.46 -5.24
CA SER A 96 1.71 -21.47 -4.18
C SER A 96 3.06 -21.55 -3.45
N PRO A 97 3.58 -22.72 -3.02
CA PRO A 97 4.87 -22.76 -2.31
C PRO A 97 6.03 -22.25 -3.17
N PHE A 98 6.03 -22.57 -4.46
CA PHE A 98 7.06 -22.12 -5.40
C PHE A 98 6.96 -20.61 -5.66
N LEU A 99 5.74 -20.09 -5.82
CA LEU A 99 5.51 -18.66 -6.01
C LEU A 99 5.95 -17.85 -4.79
N VAL A 100 5.70 -18.34 -3.57
CA VAL A 100 6.12 -17.64 -2.34
C VAL A 100 7.64 -17.54 -2.28
N ILE A 101 8.37 -18.62 -2.54
CA ILE A 101 9.84 -18.62 -2.53
C ILE A 101 10.36 -17.63 -3.56
N PHE A 102 9.85 -17.69 -4.80
CA PHE A 102 10.24 -16.77 -5.87
C PHE A 102 9.99 -15.31 -5.49
N MET A 103 8.82 -15.01 -4.91
CA MET A 103 8.46 -13.66 -4.49
C MET A 103 9.36 -13.13 -3.37
N VAL A 104 9.74 -13.97 -2.40
CA VAL A 104 10.67 -13.58 -1.32
C VAL A 104 12.05 -13.23 -1.89
N VAL A 105 12.58 -14.05 -2.80
CA VAL A 105 13.85 -13.77 -3.47
C VAL A 105 13.76 -12.48 -4.31
N TYR A 106 12.69 -12.32 -5.08
CA TYR A 106 12.46 -11.12 -5.88
C TYR A 106 12.35 -9.86 -5.01
N LEU A 107 11.64 -9.95 -3.88
CA LEU A 107 11.53 -8.87 -2.90
C LEU A 107 12.92 -8.46 -2.41
N PHE A 108 13.75 -9.44 -2.00
CA PHE A 108 15.09 -9.19 -1.50
C PHE A 108 15.97 -8.52 -2.56
N LEU A 109 16.01 -9.07 -3.78
CA LEU A 109 16.81 -8.51 -4.88
C LEU A 109 16.39 -7.08 -5.24
N ARG A 110 15.08 -6.84 -5.36
CA ARG A 110 14.55 -5.53 -5.76
C ARG A 110 14.66 -4.48 -4.65
N HIS A 111 14.43 -4.86 -3.41
CA HIS A 111 14.51 -3.91 -2.30
C HIS A 111 15.95 -3.67 -1.86
N ALA A 112 16.87 -4.64 -2.02
CA ALA A 112 18.30 -4.43 -1.74
C ALA A 112 18.87 -3.25 -2.54
N GLU A 113 18.54 -3.17 -3.84
CA GLU A 113 18.95 -2.04 -4.69
C GLU A 113 18.32 -0.71 -4.23
N GLN A 114 17.03 -0.73 -3.87
CA GLN A 114 16.31 0.49 -3.46
C GLN A 114 16.76 1.02 -2.09
N PHE A 115 17.02 0.13 -1.13
CA PHE A 115 17.57 0.49 0.18
C PHE A 115 18.97 1.07 0.07
N TYR A 116 19.79 0.57 -0.86
CA TYR A 116 21.15 1.06 -1.06
C TYR A 116 21.18 2.47 -1.67
N ASN A 117 20.32 2.74 -2.67
CA ASN A 117 20.37 3.99 -3.42
C ASN A 117 19.56 5.14 -2.78
N HIS A 118 18.37 4.87 -2.23
CA HIS A 118 17.49 5.92 -1.69
C HIS A 118 16.63 5.41 -0.50
N PRO A 119 17.12 5.48 0.76
CA PRO A 119 16.39 4.95 1.93
C PRO A 119 15.04 5.64 2.17
N SER A 120 14.89 6.90 1.74
CA SER A 120 13.63 7.65 1.80
C SER A 120 12.53 7.13 0.86
N THR A 121 12.90 6.33 -0.15
CA THR A 121 11.92 5.76 -1.09
C THR A 121 11.16 4.59 -0.49
N ALA A 122 11.74 3.90 0.49
CA ALA A 122 11.10 2.76 1.16
C ALA A 122 9.80 3.17 1.90
N SER A 123 9.77 4.38 2.48
CA SER A 123 8.59 4.93 3.15
C SER A 123 7.59 5.59 2.19
N SER A 124 7.88 5.62 0.87
CA SER A 124 6.96 6.19 -0.11
C SER A 124 5.65 5.41 -0.15
N ARG A 125 4.54 6.13 -0.24
CA ARG A 125 3.21 5.56 -0.34
C ARG A 125 2.76 5.50 -1.80
N ARG A 126 1.97 4.48 -2.13
CA ARG A 126 1.45 4.22 -3.48
C ARG A 126 -0.01 3.77 -3.40
N TRP A 127 -0.76 4.06 -4.46
CA TRP A 127 -2.11 3.54 -4.61
C TRP A 127 -2.10 2.02 -4.76
N SER A 128 -2.93 1.34 -3.96
CA SER A 128 -3.15 -0.09 -4.06
C SER A 128 -3.75 -0.45 -5.42
N ASN A 129 -3.58 -1.71 -5.85
CA ASN A 129 -4.15 -2.15 -7.12
C ASN A 129 -5.67 -2.05 -7.12
N LEU A 130 -6.31 -2.32 -5.98
CA LEU A 130 -7.74 -2.12 -5.81
C LEU A 130 -8.12 -0.65 -6.03
N ALA A 131 -7.42 0.28 -5.38
CA ALA A 131 -7.67 1.71 -5.53
C ALA A 131 -7.57 2.14 -7.00
N LYS A 132 -6.57 1.63 -7.72
CA LYS A 132 -6.40 1.91 -9.16
C LYS A 132 -7.62 1.49 -9.98
N TRP A 133 -8.19 0.31 -9.71
CA TRP A 133 -9.39 -0.13 -10.42
C TRP A 133 -10.66 0.60 -9.98
N MET A 134 -10.74 1.04 -8.72
CA MET A 134 -11.87 1.81 -8.21
C MET A 134 -11.92 3.23 -8.76
N PHE A 135 -10.77 3.86 -8.98
CA PHE A 135 -10.67 5.24 -9.47
C PHE A 135 -10.74 5.33 -11.00
N ARG A 136 -10.60 4.19 -11.68
CA ARG A 136 -10.60 4.12 -13.15
C ARG A 136 -12.00 4.35 -13.70
N GLU A 137 -12.09 5.22 -14.69
CA GLU A 137 -13.36 5.53 -15.35
C GLU A 137 -13.65 4.58 -16.50
N PHE A 138 -14.93 4.47 -16.87
CA PHE A 138 -15.35 3.69 -18.03
C PHE A 138 -14.76 4.28 -19.31
N ASN A 139 -14.20 3.43 -20.17
CA ASN A 139 -13.51 3.81 -21.41
C ASN A 139 -12.24 4.65 -21.23
N GLU A 140 -11.69 4.74 -20.01
CA GLU A 140 -10.44 5.47 -19.77
C GLU A 140 -9.21 4.65 -20.18
N VAL A 141 -8.44 5.19 -21.13
CA VAL A 141 -7.22 4.55 -21.64
C VAL A 141 -6.14 4.53 -20.56
N ASP A 142 -5.34 3.45 -20.53
CA ASP A 142 -4.35 3.20 -19.47
C ASP A 142 -3.33 4.33 -19.29
N HIS A 143 -2.86 4.98 -20.35
CA HIS A 143 -1.89 6.07 -20.23
C HIS A 143 -2.49 7.34 -19.60
N LEU A 144 -3.74 7.68 -19.94
CA LEU A 144 -4.45 8.82 -19.34
C LEU A 144 -4.70 8.57 -17.86
N PHE A 145 -5.16 7.36 -17.53
CA PHE A 145 -5.35 6.94 -16.15
C PHE A 145 -4.04 7.00 -15.35
N LYS A 146 -2.95 6.45 -15.90
CA LYS A 146 -1.61 6.48 -15.27
C LYS A 146 -1.13 7.90 -15.02
N HIS A 147 -1.32 8.80 -15.98
CA HIS A 147 -0.95 10.20 -15.80
C HIS A 147 -1.73 10.83 -14.63
N ARG A 148 -3.06 10.71 -14.64
CA ARG A 148 -3.95 11.24 -13.61
C ARG A 148 -3.63 10.68 -12.21
N ILE A 149 -3.46 9.36 -12.10
CA ILE A 149 -3.22 8.71 -10.81
C ILE A 149 -1.83 9.02 -10.26
N ASN A 150 -0.80 9.14 -11.11
CA ASN A 150 0.54 9.48 -10.66
C ASN A 150 0.62 10.92 -10.14
N SER A 151 -0.07 11.87 -10.79
CA SER A 151 -0.16 13.26 -10.29
C SER A 151 -0.85 13.35 -8.93
N SER A 152 -1.80 12.46 -8.64
CA SER A 152 -2.51 12.44 -7.34
C SER A 152 -1.64 11.98 -6.16
N VAL A 153 -0.53 11.27 -6.40
CA VAL A 153 0.30 10.66 -5.33
C VAL A 153 0.87 11.72 -4.38
N MET A 154 1.32 12.86 -4.93
CA MET A 154 1.85 13.96 -4.14
C MET A 154 0.77 14.55 -3.22
N HIS A 155 -0.41 14.82 -3.76
CA HIS A 155 -1.54 15.38 -3.02
C HIS A 155 -2.08 14.41 -1.96
N ALA A 156 -2.10 13.11 -2.26
CA ALA A 156 -2.51 12.07 -1.31
C ALA A 156 -1.54 11.94 -0.13
N SER A 157 -0.25 12.11 -0.39
CA SER A 157 0.78 12.18 0.65
C SER A 157 0.57 13.41 1.54
N GLU A 158 0.30 14.56 0.93
CA GLU A 158 0.06 15.81 1.67
C GLU A 158 -1.17 15.74 2.57
N TYR A 159 -2.28 15.16 2.08
CA TYR A 159 -3.46 14.91 2.90
C TYR A 159 -3.15 14.07 4.14
N LEU A 160 -2.33 13.01 4.02
CA LEU A 160 -1.98 12.17 5.17
C LEU A 160 -1.04 12.85 6.16
N LYS A 161 -0.22 13.81 5.71
CA LYS A 161 0.61 14.61 6.63
C LYS A 161 -0.23 15.53 7.52
N GLN A 162 -1.46 15.85 7.13
CA GLN A 162 -2.40 16.63 7.95
C GLN A 162 -2.88 15.88 9.21
N PHE A 163 -2.51 14.60 9.36
CA PHE A 163 -2.82 13.79 10.54
C PHE A 163 -1.55 13.44 11.33
N PRO A 164 -0.90 14.42 11.99
CA PRO A 164 0.22 14.13 12.85
C PRO A 164 -0.24 13.29 14.04
N SER A 165 0.53 12.24 14.38
CA SER A 165 0.30 11.48 15.61
C SER A 165 1.14 12.10 16.73
N PRO A 166 0.53 12.81 17.69
CA PRO A 166 1.28 13.48 18.76
C PRO A 166 2.06 12.48 19.62
N ILE A 167 1.53 11.27 19.82
CA ILE A 167 2.20 10.20 20.58
C ILE A 167 3.51 9.80 19.91
N ILE A 168 3.51 9.62 18.58
CA ILE A 168 4.72 9.26 17.82
C ILE A 168 5.75 10.39 17.91
N SER A 169 5.32 11.65 17.79
CA SER A 169 6.21 12.81 17.92
C SER A 169 6.83 12.91 19.32
N ILE A 170 6.04 12.71 20.38
CA ILE A 170 6.54 12.71 21.78
C ILE A 170 7.58 11.61 21.98
N ILE A 171 7.30 10.38 21.54
CA ILE A 171 8.23 9.25 21.65
C ILE A 171 9.51 9.51 20.84
N ALA A 172 9.39 10.03 19.62
CA ALA A 172 10.53 10.36 18.77
C ALA A 172 11.42 11.44 19.41
N LYS A 173 10.82 12.50 19.97
CA LYS A 173 11.53 13.55 20.71
C LYS A 173 12.25 12.98 21.94
N PHE A 174 11.61 12.10 22.70
CA PHE A 174 12.21 11.44 23.86
C PHE A 174 13.42 10.58 23.46
N ILE A 175 13.27 9.72 22.46
CA ILE A 175 14.36 8.88 21.95
C ILE A 175 15.51 9.74 21.42
N SER A 176 15.19 10.80 20.66
CA SER A 176 16.19 11.72 20.12
C SER A 176 16.98 12.44 21.22
N PHE A 177 16.30 12.84 22.29
CA PHE A 177 16.93 13.49 23.43
C PHE A 177 17.86 12.53 24.19
N VAL A 178 17.38 11.34 24.55
CA VAL A 178 18.17 10.35 25.31
C VAL A 178 19.36 9.86 24.47
N SER A 179 19.11 9.42 23.24
CA SER A 179 20.15 8.91 22.34
C SER A 179 21.15 10.01 21.95
N GLY A 180 20.66 11.24 21.72
CA GLY A 180 21.50 12.38 21.38
C GLY A 180 22.39 12.82 22.54
N GLY A 181 21.90 12.72 23.79
CA GLY A 181 22.70 12.98 24.99
C GLY A 181 23.87 12.01 25.11
N PHE A 182 23.61 10.69 24.97
CA PHE A 182 24.69 9.69 24.96
C PHE A 182 25.67 9.90 23.81
N ALA A 183 25.18 10.16 22.59
CA ALA A 183 26.04 10.45 21.45
C ALA A 183 26.92 11.68 21.69
N ALA A 184 26.38 12.77 22.27
CA ALA A 184 27.12 13.99 22.57
C ALA A 184 28.23 13.75 23.60
N VAL A 185 27.95 13.01 24.68
CA VAL A 185 28.97 12.64 25.68
C VAL A 185 30.08 11.81 25.04
N LEU A 186 29.73 10.83 24.21
CA LEU A 186 30.72 10.00 23.51
C LEU A 186 31.57 10.81 22.52
N ILE A 187 30.99 11.79 21.83
CA ILE A 187 31.72 12.71 20.95
C ILE A 187 32.69 13.58 21.76
N ILE A 188 32.29 14.09 22.93
CA ILE A 188 33.19 14.88 23.80
C ILE A 188 34.36 14.03 24.28
N ILE A 189 34.11 12.78 24.71
CA ILE A 189 35.17 11.84 25.11
C ILE A 189 36.11 11.57 23.94
N ALA A 190 35.56 11.37 22.73
CA ALA A 190 36.33 11.18 21.51
C ALA A 190 37.27 12.37 21.20
N PHE A 191 36.84 13.61 21.48
CA PHE A 191 37.66 14.81 21.29
C PHE A 191 38.75 14.98 22.37
N LEU A 192 38.53 14.48 23.59
CA LEU A 192 39.49 14.62 24.69
C LEU A 192 40.64 13.62 24.60
N GLU A 193 40.34 12.35 24.30
CA GLU A 193 41.33 11.28 24.18
C GLU A 193 40.91 10.26 23.13
N GLU A 194 41.62 10.22 22.01
CA GLU A 194 41.41 9.22 20.94
C GLU A 194 41.70 7.79 21.42
N SER A 195 42.54 7.62 22.43
CA SER A 195 42.89 6.32 23.03
C SER A 195 41.74 5.68 23.81
N LEU A 196 40.81 6.47 24.36
CA LEU A 196 39.62 5.95 25.07
C LEU A 196 38.55 5.41 24.10
N LEU A 197 38.59 5.80 22.82
CA LEU A 197 37.67 5.31 21.78
C LEU A 197 37.91 3.84 21.40
N GLU A 198 39.17 3.38 21.50
CA GLU A 198 39.57 1.98 21.33
C GLU A 198 39.33 1.14 22.59
N GLY A 199 38.95 1.78 23.70
CA GLY A 199 38.54 1.12 24.92
C GLY A 199 37.40 0.12 24.65
N HIS A 200 37.68 -1.16 24.92
CA HIS A 200 36.68 -2.22 24.80
C HIS A 200 35.74 -2.22 26.01
N ILE A 201 34.48 -1.87 25.78
CA ILE A 201 33.39 -2.04 26.76
C ILE A 201 32.43 -3.10 26.21
N PHE A 202 32.20 -4.17 26.97
CA PHE A 202 31.34 -5.29 26.56
C PHE A 202 31.73 -5.92 25.20
N GLY A 203 33.03 -5.95 24.87
CA GLY A 203 33.54 -6.60 23.66
C GLY A 203 33.34 -5.82 22.35
N ARG A 204 32.96 -4.53 22.42
CA ARG A 204 32.88 -3.61 21.27
C ARG A 204 33.60 -2.29 21.59
N ASN A 205 34.03 -1.58 20.56
CA ASN A 205 34.69 -0.28 20.70
C ASN A 205 33.67 0.79 21.04
N LEU A 206 34.10 1.82 21.77
CA LEU A 206 33.24 2.95 22.12
C LEU A 206 32.71 3.68 20.87
N PHE A 207 33.50 3.70 19.79
CA PHE A 207 33.10 4.20 18.47
C PHE A 207 31.85 3.51 17.92
N TRP A 208 31.72 2.20 18.13
CA TRP A 208 30.56 1.43 17.64
C TRP A 208 29.28 1.92 18.33
N TYR A 209 29.32 2.16 19.64
CA TYR A 209 28.20 2.72 20.38
C TYR A 209 27.89 4.15 19.94
N ALA A 210 28.91 4.98 19.68
CA ALA A 210 28.72 6.34 19.16
C ALA A 210 28.00 6.33 17.80
N ALA A 211 28.37 5.42 16.89
CA ALA A 211 27.69 5.26 15.61
C ALA A 211 26.23 4.79 15.78
N VAL A 212 25.96 3.86 16.70
CA VAL A 212 24.60 3.38 16.98
C VAL A 212 23.74 4.50 17.58
N PHE A 213 24.20 5.20 18.61
CA PHE A 213 23.45 6.31 19.20
C PHE A 213 23.30 7.49 18.22
N GLY A 214 24.30 7.76 17.39
CA GLY A 214 24.23 8.76 16.33
C GLY A 214 23.16 8.43 15.28
N THR A 215 23.13 7.19 14.80
CA THR A 215 22.12 6.74 13.82
C THR A 215 20.71 6.73 14.39
N ILE A 216 20.52 6.26 15.63
CA ILE A 216 19.22 6.34 16.33
C ILE A 216 18.77 7.79 16.49
N THR A 217 19.68 8.70 16.84
CA THR A 217 19.36 10.14 16.96
C THR A 217 18.95 10.75 15.62
N ALA A 218 19.65 10.41 14.53
CA ALA A 218 19.31 10.90 13.20
C ALA A 218 17.93 10.41 12.73
N ILE A 219 17.64 9.11 12.91
CA ILE A 219 16.35 8.52 12.54
C ILE A 219 15.21 9.11 13.39
N SER A 220 15.40 9.21 14.70
CA SER A 220 14.39 9.77 15.60
C SER A 220 14.11 11.24 15.30
N ARG A 221 15.13 12.05 14.98
CA ARG A 221 14.92 13.43 14.52
C ARG A 221 14.16 13.51 13.20
N ALA A 222 14.47 12.64 12.24
CA ALA A 222 13.75 12.59 10.98
C ALA A 222 12.26 12.22 11.14
N ALA A 223 11.90 11.54 12.24
CA ALA A 223 10.53 11.21 12.59
C ALA A 223 9.79 12.33 13.34
N VAL A 224 10.48 13.36 13.83
CA VAL A 224 9.84 14.53 14.43
C VAL A 224 9.28 15.39 13.31
N THR A 225 7.95 15.42 13.19
CA THR A 225 7.25 16.29 12.24
C THR A 225 7.39 17.75 12.67
N ASP A 226 7.88 18.61 11.77
CA ASP A 226 7.94 20.05 12.00
C ASP A 226 6.52 20.61 12.21
N GLU A 227 6.35 21.37 13.29
CA GLU A 227 5.06 21.74 13.87
C GLU A 227 4.32 22.87 13.11
N ILE A 228 4.80 23.27 11.93
CA ILE A 228 4.21 24.36 11.13
C ILE A 228 3.56 23.79 9.87
N LEU A 229 2.54 22.95 10.07
CA LEU A 229 1.62 22.57 9.00
C LEU A 229 0.33 23.38 9.18
N VAL A 230 -0.04 24.15 8.16
CA VAL A 230 -1.38 24.73 8.08
C VAL A 230 -2.34 23.56 7.86
N LEU A 231 -3.06 23.22 8.93
CA LEU A 231 -4.00 22.11 8.94
C LEU A 231 -5.24 22.48 8.11
N ASP A 232 -5.29 21.96 6.88
CA ASP A 232 -6.48 22.01 6.02
C ASP A 232 -6.72 20.64 5.37
N PRO A 233 -7.24 19.65 6.14
CA PRO A 233 -7.52 18.32 5.62
C PRO A 233 -8.63 18.33 4.56
N GLU A 234 -9.58 19.28 4.64
CA GLU A 234 -10.68 19.41 3.69
C GLU A 234 -10.19 19.88 2.33
N GLY A 235 -9.38 20.95 2.29
CA GLY A 235 -8.75 21.44 1.07
C GLY A 235 -7.80 20.41 0.45
N ALA A 236 -6.98 19.75 1.27
CA ALA A 236 -6.08 18.70 0.80
C ALA A 236 -6.84 17.51 0.18
N MET A 237 -7.92 17.05 0.83
CA MET A 237 -8.79 16.00 0.28
C MET A 237 -9.45 16.43 -1.02
N SER A 238 -9.91 17.69 -1.13
CA SER A 238 -10.52 18.22 -2.36
C SER A 238 -9.59 18.10 -3.56
N ILE A 239 -8.31 18.42 -3.41
CA ILE A 239 -7.30 18.31 -4.48
C ILE A 239 -7.06 16.83 -4.86
N VAL A 240 -7.07 15.92 -3.88
CA VAL A 240 -6.97 14.48 -4.16
C VAL A 240 -8.19 13.98 -4.93
N VAL A 241 -9.39 14.42 -4.56
CA VAL A 241 -10.64 14.07 -5.23
C VAL A 241 -10.69 14.61 -6.66
N GLN A 242 -10.14 15.80 -6.92
CA GLN A 242 -10.05 16.36 -8.28
C GLN A 242 -9.24 15.47 -9.22
N HIS A 243 -8.25 14.73 -8.72
CA HIS A 243 -7.48 13.80 -9.55
C HIS A 243 -8.06 12.39 -9.55
N THR A 244 -8.48 11.88 -8.39
CA THR A 244 -8.96 10.49 -8.26
C THR A 244 -10.41 10.30 -8.69
N HIS A 245 -11.21 11.37 -8.69
CA HIS A 245 -12.65 11.39 -8.92
C HIS A 245 -13.43 10.45 -7.98
N TYR A 246 -12.84 10.11 -6.83
CA TYR A 246 -13.43 9.17 -5.88
C TYR A 246 -13.68 9.84 -4.54
N MET A 247 -14.96 10.02 -4.19
CA MET A 247 -15.38 10.59 -2.91
C MET A 247 -16.62 9.86 -2.36
N PRO A 248 -16.44 8.83 -1.50
CA PRO A 248 -17.53 8.13 -0.84
C PRO A 248 -18.44 9.08 -0.06
N LYS A 249 -19.75 8.82 -0.06
CA LYS A 249 -20.71 9.64 0.69
C LYS A 249 -20.38 9.73 2.19
N ARG A 250 -19.79 8.67 2.76
CA ARG A 250 -19.37 8.59 4.17
C ARG A 250 -18.19 9.51 4.53
N TRP A 251 -17.40 9.95 3.55
CA TRP A 251 -16.24 10.82 3.78
C TRP A 251 -16.62 12.30 3.76
N ARG A 252 -17.73 12.65 3.12
CA ARG A 252 -18.18 14.04 2.94
C ARG A 252 -18.52 14.67 4.30
N GLY A 253 -17.88 15.78 4.63
CA GLY A 253 -18.04 16.49 5.91
C GLY A 253 -17.41 15.76 7.11
N LYS A 254 -16.59 14.74 6.86
CA LYS A 254 -15.84 13.97 7.87
C LYS A 254 -14.39 13.75 7.44
N GLU A 255 -13.88 14.60 6.56
CA GLU A 255 -12.56 14.49 5.96
C GLU A 255 -11.46 14.52 7.01
N ASN A 256 -11.65 15.25 8.12
CA ASN A 256 -10.72 15.35 9.24
C ASN A 256 -10.80 14.18 10.25
N THR A 257 -11.64 13.16 10.02
CA THR A 257 -11.87 12.10 11.01
C THR A 257 -10.89 10.93 10.84
N GLU A 258 -10.43 10.37 11.96
CA GLU A 258 -9.55 9.20 12.00
C GLU A 258 -10.08 7.99 11.22
N THR A 259 -11.40 7.79 11.18
CA THR A 259 -12.03 6.73 10.39
C THR A 259 -11.77 6.89 8.90
N VAL A 260 -11.80 8.13 8.39
CA VAL A 260 -11.54 8.43 6.99
C VAL A 260 -10.05 8.27 6.70
N ARG A 261 -9.17 8.68 7.62
CA ARG A 261 -7.73 8.43 7.53
C ARG A 261 -7.43 6.94 7.37
N ILE A 262 -7.93 6.09 8.27
CA ILE A 262 -7.69 4.65 8.23
C ILE A 262 -8.21 4.04 6.91
N GLU A 263 -9.43 4.40 6.48
CA GLU A 263 -9.96 3.92 5.20
C GLU A 263 -9.12 4.40 4.01
N PHE A 264 -8.64 5.64 4.03
CA PHE A 264 -7.77 6.20 3.00
C PHE A 264 -6.42 5.47 2.94
N GLU A 265 -5.83 5.14 4.11
CA GLU A 265 -4.59 4.36 4.18
C GLU A 265 -4.74 2.95 3.61
N THR A 266 -5.94 2.35 3.65
CA THR A 266 -6.18 1.07 2.96
C THR A 266 -6.06 1.18 1.44
N LEU A 267 -6.40 2.35 0.88
CA LEU A 267 -6.30 2.65 -0.54
C LEU A 267 -4.89 3.13 -0.92
N PHE A 268 -4.25 3.91 -0.05
CA PHE A 268 -2.92 4.50 -0.25
C PHE A 268 -1.90 3.91 0.72
N GLN A 269 -1.33 2.77 0.31
CA GLN A 269 -0.49 1.89 1.13
C GLN A 269 0.98 2.30 1.06
N VAL A 270 1.73 2.07 2.13
CA VAL A 270 3.20 2.21 2.12
C VAL A 270 3.79 1.14 1.20
N SER A 271 4.76 1.50 0.36
CA SER A 271 5.36 0.58 -0.61
C SER A 271 5.95 -0.67 0.06
N SER A 272 6.49 -0.55 1.27
CA SER A 272 6.99 -1.68 2.07
C SER A 272 5.89 -2.57 2.67
N LEU A 273 4.68 -2.03 2.89
CA LEU A 273 3.53 -2.78 3.44
C LEU A 273 2.68 -3.43 2.35
N VAL A 274 3.00 -3.18 1.07
CA VAL A 274 2.37 -3.89 -0.05
C VAL A 274 2.68 -5.38 0.14
N PRO A 275 1.67 -6.24 0.40
CA PRO A 275 1.91 -7.65 0.66
C PRO A 275 2.71 -8.27 -0.49
N ILE A 276 3.59 -9.21 -0.17
CA ILE A 276 4.46 -9.95 -1.10
C ILE A 276 3.68 -10.51 -2.31
N PHE A 277 2.38 -10.77 -2.16
CA PHE A 277 1.45 -11.25 -3.21
C PHE A 277 0.88 -10.18 -4.16
N VAL A 278 1.19 -8.90 -3.94
CA VAL A 278 0.68 -7.76 -4.70
C VAL A 278 1.72 -7.22 -5.70
N LEU A 279 2.97 -7.68 -5.59
CA LEU A 279 4.01 -7.39 -6.57
C LEU A 279 3.69 -8.09 -7.90
N PRO A 280 3.83 -7.40 -9.04
CA PRO A 280 3.69 -8.04 -10.34
C PRO A 280 4.85 -9.03 -10.51
N VAL A 281 4.50 -10.32 -10.57
CA VAL A 281 5.27 -11.27 -11.38
C VAL A 281 4.61 -11.20 -12.74
N ILE A 282 5.37 -10.74 -13.72
CA ILE A 282 5.00 -10.32 -15.09
C ILE A 282 4.75 -8.81 -15.19
#